data_AF-A0A562PUC7-F1
#
_entry.id   AF-A0A562PUC7-F1
#
_cell.length_a   1.000
_cell.length_b   1.000
_cell.length_c   1.000
_cell.angle_alpha   90.00
_cell.angle_beta   90.00
_cell.angle_gamma   90.00
#
_symmetry.space_group_name_H-M   'P 1'
#
loop_
_entity.id
_entity.type
_entity.pdbx_description
1 polymer ?
#
loop_
_entity_poly.entity_id
_entity_poly.type
_entity_poly.pdbx_seq_one_letter_code
_entity_poly.pdbx_strand_id
1 'polypeptide(L)'
;MSIDWSKAPEGTTHYSKFSGLYYKLEGDAVFYWDSAYNGWRESNFPDKQLVPRPTSLVWNGPEDGLPPVGTVCEFRNNEHLCWVKGEVLFIGEQVAVMGAEEEEIADFIDRFQFRPIRTPEQIAAEERVRHVKEMASVIEPDMPSANPWSIAAKLYDAGCRLPDAKS
;
A
#
# COMPACT_ATOMS: atom_id res chain seq x y z
N MET A 1 18.63 -19.39 0.23
CA MET A 1 18.37 -19.37 1.69
C MET A 1 17.66 -18.07 2.03
N SER A 2 16.49 -18.16 2.64
CA SER A 2 15.73 -17.00 3.13
C SER A 2 16.14 -16.69 4.57
N ILE A 3 16.19 -15.40 4.95
CA ILE A 3 16.53 -14.96 6.31
C ILE A 3 15.23 -14.93 7.12
N ASP A 4 15.17 -15.64 8.23
CA ASP A 4 14.00 -15.74 9.10
C ASP A 4 13.92 -14.57 10.08
N TRP A 5 13.43 -13.42 9.63
CA TRP A 5 13.32 -12.21 10.46
C TRP A 5 12.31 -12.31 11.61
N SER A 6 11.47 -13.36 11.64
CA SER A 6 10.53 -13.58 12.75
C SER A 6 11.24 -13.94 14.06
N LYS A 7 12.47 -14.46 13.97
CA LYS A 7 13.32 -14.82 15.11
C LYS A 7 14.33 -13.73 15.46
N ALA A 8 14.27 -12.58 14.79
CA ALA A 8 15.19 -11.49 15.03
C ALA A 8 14.92 -10.86 16.41
N PRO A 9 15.95 -10.72 17.27
CA PRO A 9 15.84 -10.00 18.54
C PRO A 9 15.36 -8.57 18.36
N GLU A 10 14.73 -8.02 19.40
CA GLU A 10 14.34 -6.62 19.43
C GLU A 10 15.56 -5.69 19.26
N GLY A 11 15.42 -4.67 18.41
CA GLY A 11 16.53 -3.79 18.02
C GLY A 11 17.42 -4.33 16.88
N THR A 12 17.14 -5.51 16.33
CA THR A 12 17.86 -6.01 15.14
C THR A 12 17.60 -5.10 13.94
N THR A 13 18.69 -4.60 13.34
CA THR A 13 18.64 -3.82 12.10
C THR A 13 19.29 -4.52 10.92
N HIS A 14 20.10 -5.55 11.12
CA HIS A 14 20.85 -6.24 10.06
C HIS A 14 21.02 -7.74 10.35
N TYR A 15 21.50 -8.50 9.36
CA TYR A 15 21.82 -9.92 9.45
C TYR A 15 23.08 -10.25 8.64
N SER A 16 23.96 -11.09 9.19
CA SER A 16 25.12 -11.60 8.45
C SER A 16 24.82 -12.96 7.86
N LYS A 17 24.86 -13.06 6.51
CA LYS A 17 24.80 -14.36 5.82
C LYS A 17 26.05 -15.22 6.07
N PHE A 18 27.15 -14.60 6.48
CA PHE A 18 28.41 -15.30 6.77
C PHE A 18 28.39 -15.94 8.15
N SER A 19 28.08 -15.17 9.20
CA SER A 19 28.07 -15.67 10.58
C SER A 19 26.74 -16.28 11.00
N GLY A 20 25.66 -16.04 10.25
CA GLY A 20 24.32 -16.48 10.60
C GLY A 20 23.68 -15.73 11.78
N LEU A 21 24.25 -14.59 12.17
CA LEU A 21 23.85 -13.81 13.36
C LEU A 21 23.07 -12.55 12.99
N TYR A 22 22.22 -12.10 13.91
CA TYR A 22 21.56 -10.80 13.86
C TYR A 22 22.47 -9.69 14.37
N TYR A 23 22.37 -8.54 13.74
CA TYR A 23 23.18 -7.36 14.03
C TYR A 23 22.32 -6.13 14.28
N LYS A 24 22.88 -5.19 15.05
CA LYS A 24 22.35 -3.87 15.29
C LYS A 24 23.46 -2.85 15.05
N LEU A 25 23.21 -1.84 14.24
CA LEU A 25 24.10 -0.69 14.02
C LEU A 25 23.53 0.51 14.78
N GLU A 26 24.37 1.18 15.58
CA GLU A 26 24.05 2.40 16.30
C GLU A 26 25.19 3.41 16.11
N GLY A 27 24.99 4.40 15.24
CA GLY A 27 26.07 5.28 14.79
C GLY A 27 27.14 4.48 14.05
N ASP A 28 28.39 4.63 14.47
CA ASP A 28 29.53 3.89 13.91
C ASP A 28 29.76 2.53 14.60
N ALA A 29 29.01 2.21 15.66
CA ALA A 29 29.16 0.98 16.41
C ALA A 29 28.31 -0.15 15.81
N VAL A 30 28.92 -1.33 15.69
CA VAL A 30 28.28 -2.54 15.20
C VAL A 30 28.14 -3.52 16.35
N PHE A 31 26.95 -4.06 16.57
CA PHE A 31 26.67 -5.06 17.60
C PHE A 31 26.12 -6.33 16.97
N TYR A 32 26.49 -7.49 17.51
CA TYR A 32 25.85 -8.77 17.20
C TYR A 32 25.02 -9.27 18.38
N TRP A 33 23.98 -10.04 18.10
CA TRP A 33 23.19 -10.67 19.15
C TRP A 33 23.86 -11.94 19.64
N ASP A 34 24.16 -12.00 20.94
CA ASP A 34 24.66 -13.18 21.61
C ASP A 34 23.51 -13.89 22.34
N SER A 35 23.06 -15.02 21.77
CA SER A 35 21.96 -15.80 22.33
C SER A 35 22.29 -16.48 23.65
N ALA A 36 23.56 -16.74 23.95
CA ALA A 36 23.97 -17.38 25.21
C ALA A 36 23.83 -16.44 26.41
N TYR A 37 24.02 -15.14 26.18
CA TYR A 37 23.89 -14.09 27.21
C TYR A 37 22.63 -13.24 27.05
N ASN A 38 21.80 -13.54 26.04
CA ASN A 38 20.58 -12.83 25.72
C ASN A 38 20.79 -11.30 25.62
N GLY A 39 21.83 -10.88 24.88
CA GLY A 39 22.22 -9.48 24.82
C GLY A 39 23.08 -9.09 23.62
N TRP A 40 23.17 -7.78 23.37
CA TRP A 40 23.98 -7.19 22.32
C TRP A 40 25.45 -7.08 22.75
N ARG A 41 26.36 -7.53 21.89
CA ARG A 41 27.81 -7.44 22.08
C ARG A 41 28.43 -6.66 20.94
N GLU A 42 29.36 -5.79 21.25
CA GLU A 42 30.08 -5.01 20.24
C GLU A 42 30.89 -5.94 19.31
N SER A 43 30.94 -5.57 18.05
CA SER A 43 31.56 -6.31 16.97
C SER A 43 32.43 -5.38 16.15
N ASN A 44 33.57 -5.90 15.70
CA ASN A 44 34.38 -5.26 14.67
C ASN A 44 34.02 -5.76 13.26
N PHE A 45 32.87 -6.44 13.11
CA PHE A 45 32.45 -6.97 11.82
C PHE A 45 32.12 -5.83 10.84
N PRO A 46 32.60 -5.88 9.58
CA PRO A 46 32.36 -4.80 8.63
C PRO A 46 30.87 -4.65 8.31
N ASP A 47 30.35 -3.43 8.46
CA ASP A 47 28.98 -3.02 8.13
C ASP A 47 28.57 -3.40 6.69
N LYS A 48 29.48 -3.22 5.72
CA LYS A 48 29.27 -3.50 4.29
C LYS A 48 28.98 -4.97 3.98
N GLN A 49 29.23 -5.87 4.91
CA GLN A 49 28.96 -7.31 4.75
C GLN A 49 27.65 -7.74 5.42
N LEU A 50 26.92 -6.80 6.01
CA LEU A 50 25.65 -7.05 6.68
C LEU A 50 24.49 -6.76 5.74
N VAL A 51 23.50 -7.65 5.75
CA VAL A 51 22.25 -7.49 5.01
C VAL A 51 21.30 -6.70 5.90
N PRO A 52 20.81 -5.53 5.49
CA PRO A 52 19.85 -4.77 6.28
C PRO A 52 18.58 -5.60 6.48
N ARG A 53 18.04 -5.53 7.69
CA ARG A 53 16.69 -5.98 8.00
C ARG A 53 15.76 -5.19 7.08
N PRO A 54 14.80 -5.85 6.42
CA PRO A 54 13.68 -5.15 5.83
C PRO A 54 12.96 -4.44 6.98
N THR A 55 13.31 -3.18 7.23
CA THR A 55 12.42 -2.23 7.88
C THR A 55 11.20 -2.25 6.97
N SER A 56 10.05 -2.73 7.48
CA SER A 56 8.79 -2.82 6.74
C SER A 56 8.76 -1.74 5.67
N LEU A 57 8.90 -2.12 4.40
CA LEU A 57 8.77 -1.14 3.33
C LEU A 57 7.36 -0.58 3.52
N VAL A 58 7.27 0.65 4.04
CA VAL A 58 6.03 1.39 3.97
C VAL A 58 5.81 1.55 2.48
N TRP A 59 4.93 0.72 1.94
CA TRP A 59 4.65 0.71 0.52
C TRP A 59 3.73 1.90 0.24
N ASN A 60 4.30 2.95 -0.35
CA ASN A 60 3.61 4.22 -0.58
C ASN A 60 2.89 4.23 -1.93
N GLY A 61 3.11 3.20 -2.75
CA GLY A 61 2.39 3.02 -4.00
C GLY A 61 3.13 2.15 -5.00
N PRO A 62 2.54 1.97 -6.19
CA PRO A 62 3.13 1.17 -7.27
C PRO A 62 4.53 1.62 -7.71
N GLU A 63 4.89 2.89 -7.47
CA GLU A 63 6.24 3.42 -7.69
C GLU A 63 7.32 2.74 -6.83
N ASP A 64 6.95 2.21 -5.66
CA ASP A 64 7.83 1.43 -4.78
C ASP A 64 7.89 -0.06 -5.21
N GLY A 65 7.17 -0.42 -6.28
CA GLY A 65 7.02 -1.78 -6.77
C GLY A 65 5.77 -2.47 -6.24
N LEU A 66 5.83 -3.79 -6.11
CA LEU A 66 4.72 -4.60 -5.58
C LEU A 66 4.61 -4.46 -4.06
N PRO A 67 3.38 -4.46 -3.49
CA PRO A 67 3.20 -4.39 -2.05
C PRO A 67 3.80 -5.64 -1.37
N PRO A 68 4.52 -5.49 -0.24
CA PRO A 68 5.00 -6.63 0.54
C PRO A 68 3.84 -7.52 1.06
N VAL A 69 4.11 -8.81 1.29
CA VAL A 69 3.18 -9.70 1.99
C VAL A 69 2.84 -9.13 3.38
N GLY A 70 1.57 -9.18 3.76
CA GLY A 70 1.00 -8.56 4.96
C GLY A 70 0.58 -7.10 4.79
N THR A 71 0.79 -6.49 3.61
CA THR A 71 0.35 -5.12 3.35
C THR A 71 -1.16 -5.08 3.13
N VAL A 72 -1.87 -4.24 3.89
CA VAL A 72 -3.28 -3.93 3.62
C VAL A 72 -3.33 -2.77 2.63
N CYS A 73 -3.89 -3.02 1.45
CA CYS A 73 -3.96 -2.07 0.35
C CYS A 73 -5.33 -2.14 -0.35
N GLU A 74 -5.56 -1.29 -1.34
CA GLU A 74 -6.62 -1.50 -2.32
C GLU A 74 -6.06 -2.21 -3.54
N PHE A 75 -6.77 -3.20 -4.04
CA PHE A 75 -6.43 -3.91 -5.25
C PHE A 75 -7.63 -4.04 -6.18
N ARG A 76 -7.36 -4.33 -7.44
CA ARG A 76 -8.35 -4.75 -8.43
C ARG A 76 -7.71 -5.70 -9.43
N ASN A 77 -8.53 -6.53 -10.06
CA ASN A 77 -8.10 -7.37 -11.19
C ASN A 77 -9.12 -7.24 -12.34
N ASN A 78 -9.00 -8.08 -13.36
CA ASN A 78 -9.90 -8.03 -14.51
C ASN A 78 -11.34 -8.49 -14.17
N GLU A 79 -11.53 -9.25 -13.10
CA GLU A 79 -12.84 -9.72 -12.65
C GLU A 79 -13.50 -8.71 -11.69
N HIS A 80 -12.73 -8.14 -10.78
CA HIS A 80 -13.14 -7.07 -9.88
C HIS A 80 -12.70 -5.72 -10.44
N LEU A 81 -13.52 -5.13 -11.31
CA LEU A 81 -13.23 -3.84 -11.93
C LEU A 81 -13.18 -2.66 -10.93
N CYS A 82 -13.79 -2.85 -9.75
CA CYS A 82 -13.77 -1.91 -8.64
C CYS A 82 -12.56 -2.15 -7.73
N TRP A 83 -12.07 -1.09 -7.10
CA TRP A 83 -11.03 -1.19 -6.07
C TRP A 83 -11.61 -1.79 -4.80
N VAL A 84 -11.02 -2.89 -4.34
CA VAL A 84 -11.40 -3.63 -3.14
C VAL A 84 -10.27 -3.54 -2.14
N LYS A 85 -10.60 -3.34 -0.87
CA LYS A 85 -9.60 -3.36 0.22
C LYS A 85 -9.26 -4.81 0.56
N GLY A 86 -7.98 -5.12 0.72
CA GLY A 86 -7.55 -6.42 1.22
C GLY A 86 -6.08 -6.48 1.58
N GLU A 87 -5.70 -7.61 2.16
CA GLU A 87 -4.34 -7.91 2.60
C GLU A 87 -3.61 -8.78 1.57
N VAL A 88 -2.34 -8.47 1.30
CA VAL A 88 -1.49 -9.33 0.47
C VAL A 88 -1.12 -10.59 1.25
N LEU A 89 -1.69 -11.74 0.90
CA LEU A 89 -1.40 -13.02 1.58
C LEU A 89 -0.19 -13.72 0.96
N PHE A 90 -0.01 -13.59 -0.37
CA PHE A 90 1.10 -14.19 -1.09
C PHE A 90 1.39 -13.43 -2.39
N ILE A 91 2.68 -13.27 -2.71
CA ILE A 91 3.16 -12.84 -4.02
C ILE A 91 4.29 -13.76 -4.46
N GLY A 92 4.05 -14.48 -5.56
CA GLY A 92 5.04 -15.29 -6.26
C GLY A 92 5.43 -14.65 -7.60
N GLU A 93 6.18 -15.38 -8.42
CA GLU A 93 6.64 -14.91 -9.72
C GLU A 93 5.49 -14.71 -10.74
N GLN A 94 4.44 -15.54 -10.64
CA GLN A 94 3.33 -15.54 -11.60
C GLN A 94 1.98 -15.26 -10.96
N VAL A 95 1.81 -15.56 -9.67
CA VAL A 95 0.52 -15.56 -8.98
C VAL A 95 0.62 -14.72 -7.72
N ALA A 96 -0.44 -13.97 -7.44
CA ALA A 96 -0.65 -13.30 -6.16
C ALA A 96 -1.96 -13.77 -5.54
N VAL A 97 -2.04 -13.75 -4.21
CA VAL A 97 -3.23 -14.07 -3.43
C VAL A 97 -3.52 -12.90 -2.50
N MET A 98 -4.76 -12.41 -2.56
CA MET A 98 -5.28 -11.30 -1.77
C MET A 98 -6.38 -11.81 -0.84
N GLY A 99 -6.33 -11.43 0.44
CA GLY A 99 -7.42 -11.65 1.38
C GLY A 99 -8.37 -10.46 1.37
N ALA A 100 -9.57 -10.65 0.82
CA ALA A 100 -10.69 -9.73 0.96
C ALA A 100 -11.56 -10.14 2.17
N GLU A 101 -12.53 -9.32 2.58
CA GLU A 101 -13.29 -9.52 3.84
C GLU A 101 -13.91 -10.92 4.00
N GLU A 102 -14.36 -11.55 2.92
CA GLU A 102 -15.04 -12.85 2.98
C GLU A 102 -14.42 -13.93 2.08
N GLU A 103 -13.39 -13.59 1.30
CA GLU A 103 -12.80 -14.50 0.32
C GLU A 103 -11.31 -14.26 0.08
N GLU A 104 -10.61 -15.30 -0.37
CA GLU A 104 -9.26 -15.20 -0.92
C GLU A 104 -9.34 -15.15 -2.45
N ILE A 105 -8.73 -14.13 -3.03
CA ILE A 105 -8.72 -13.90 -4.48
C ILE A 105 -7.32 -14.20 -4.98
N ALA A 106 -7.20 -15.24 -5.81
CA ALA A 106 -5.95 -15.64 -6.44
C ALA A 106 -6.04 -15.42 -7.96
N ASP A 107 -5.06 -14.72 -8.53
CA ASP A 107 -4.98 -14.49 -9.97
C ASP A 107 -3.51 -14.29 -10.39
N PHE A 108 -3.27 -14.20 -11.70
CA PHE A 108 -1.95 -13.86 -12.21
C PHE A 108 -1.55 -12.44 -11.80
N ILE A 109 -0.29 -12.28 -11.43
CA ILE A 109 0.22 -11.03 -10.85
C ILE A 109 0.13 -9.84 -11.81
N ASP A 110 0.23 -10.09 -13.11
CA ASP A 110 0.12 -9.08 -14.18
C ASP A 110 -1.32 -8.57 -14.38
N ARG A 111 -2.31 -9.26 -13.82
CA ARG A 111 -3.72 -8.85 -13.83
C ARG A 111 -4.09 -8.01 -12.63
N PHE A 112 -3.30 -8.05 -11.56
CA PHE A 112 -3.53 -7.21 -10.40
C PHE A 112 -3.02 -5.78 -10.61
N GLN A 113 -3.80 -4.84 -10.11
CA GLN A 113 -3.35 -3.48 -9.86
C GLN A 113 -3.51 -3.21 -8.37
N PHE A 114 -2.51 -2.56 -7.79
CA PHE A 114 -2.48 -2.22 -6.38
C PHE A 114 -2.44 -0.71 -6.22
N ARG A 115 -3.00 -0.20 -5.12
CA ARG A 115 -2.68 1.15 -4.63
C ARG A 115 -2.82 1.22 -3.10
N PRO A 116 -2.21 2.20 -2.45
CA PRO A 116 -2.40 2.41 -1.01
C PRO A 116 -3.86 2.68 -0.69
N ILE A 117 -4.25 2.42 0.56
CA ILE A 117 -5.57 2.78 1.05
C ILE A 117 -5.72 4.31 0.95
N ARG A 118 -6.78 4.75 0.26
CA ARG A 118 -7.11 6.18 0.17
C ARG A 118 -7.45 6.72 1.56
N THR A 119 -6.94 7.90 1.85
CA THR A 119 -7.37 8.66 3.03
C THR A 119 -8.84 9.05 2.91
N PRO A 120 -9.59 9.23 4.01
CA PRO A 120 -10.97 9.70 3.98
C PRO A 120 -11.15 10.98 3.15
N GLU A 121 -10.17 11.87 3.19
CA GLU A 121 -10.14 13.11 2.42
C GLU A 121 -10.03 12.86 0.91
N GLN A 122 -9.20 11.90 0.49
CA GLN A 122 -9.08 11.50 -0.92
C GLN A 122 -10.38 10.84 -1.41
N ILE A 123 -11.01 10.00 -0.58
CA ILE A 123 -12.31 9.40 -0.90
C ILE A 123 -13.36 10.51 -1.08
N ALA A 124 -13.49 11.42 -0.12
CA ALA A 124 -14.44 12.53 -0.21
C ALA A 124 -14.20 13.43 -1.43
N ALA A 125 -12.94 13.68 -1.80
CA ALA A 125 -12.59 14.43 -2.99
C ALA A 125 -12.98 13.69 -4.28
N GLU A 126 -12.76 12.39 -4.37
CA GLU A 126 -13.17 11.58 -5.52
C GLU A 126 -14.69 11.45 -5.64
N GLU A 127 -15.40 11.26 -4.52
CA GLU A 127 -16.87 11.21 -4.50
C GLU A 127 -17.48 12.54 -4.93
N ARG A 128 -16.90 13.65 -4.47
CA ARG A 128 -17.23 14.98 -4.96
C ARG A 128 -17.05 15.05 -6.47
N VAL A 129 -15.87 14.66 -6.99
CA VAL A 129 -15.58 14.71 -8.44
C VAL A 129 -16.57 13.85 -9.22
N ARG A 130 -16.92 12.66 -8.72
CA ARG A 130 -17.92 11.76 -9.31
C ARG A 130 -19.28 12.44 -9.39
N HIS A 131 -19.79 12.99 -8.29
CA HIS A 131 -21.10 13.65 -8.26
C HIS A 131 -21.12 14.93 -9.12
N VAL A 132 -20.02 15.69 -9.12
CA VAL A 132 -19.87 16.86 -10.01
C VAL A 132 -19.89 16.44 -11.47
N LYS A 133 -19.25 15.32 -11.82
CA LYS A 133 -19.27 14.77 -13.19
C LYS A 133 -20.67 14.34 -13.62
N GLU A 134 -21.39 13.64 -12.74
CA GLU A 134 -22.79 13.24 -12.98
C GLU A 134 -23.68 14.46 -13.18
N MET A 135 -23.58 15.47 -12.30
CA MET A 135 -24.30 16.74 -12.45
C MET A 135 -23.94 17.44 -13.76
N ALA A 136 -22.65 17.51 -14.12
CA ALA A 136 -22.20 18.14 -15.36
C ALA A 136 -22.73 17.43 -16.61
N SER A 137 -22.99 16.12 -16.54
CA SER A 137 -23.50 15.35 -17.68
C SER A 137 -24.96 15.65 -18.05
N VAL A 138 -25.74 16.19 -17.11
CA VAL A 138 -27.16 16.54 -17.30
C VAL A 138 -27.40 18.05 -17.36
N ILE A 139 -26.37 18.86 -17.13
CA ILE A 139 -26.45 20.32 -17.27
C ILE A 139 -26.29 20.65 -18.75
N GLU A 140 -27.36 21.15 -19.34
CA GLU A 140 -27.35 21.79 -20.66
C GLU A 140 -27.26 23.30 -20.47
N PRO A 141 -26.09 23.92 -20.68
CA PRO A 141 -25.95 25.36 -20.51
C PRO A 141 -26.63 26.11 -21.67
N ASP A 142 -27.44 27.11 -21.34
CA ASP A 142 -28.05 28.03 -22.32
C ASP A 142 -27.01 28.81 -23.15
N MET A 143 -25.77 28.91 -22.65
CA MET A 143 -24.66 29.60 -23.30
C MET A 143 -23.59 28.59 -23.76
N PRO A 144 -23.25 28.53 -25.06
CA PRO A 144 -22.25 27.59 -25.60
C PRO A 144 -20.85 27.70 -24.98
N SER A 145 -20.53 28.86 -24.40
CA SER A 145 -19.24 29.14 -23.77
C SER A 145 -19.16 28.74 -22.29
N ALA A 146 -20.28 28.36 -21.67
CA ALA A 146 -20.31 28.01 -20.26
C ALA A 146 -19.84 26.55 -20.07
N ASN A 147 -18.93 26.34 -19.12
CA ASN A 147 -18.43 25.00 -18.81
C ASN A 147 -19.39 24.29 -17.83
N PRO A 148 -20.07 23.21 -18.25
CA PRO A 148 -21.01 22.45 -17.38
C PRO A 148 -20.34 21.95 -16.10
N TRP A 149 -19.05 21.61 -16.16
CA TRP A 149 -18.28 21.18 -15.00
C TRP A 149 -18.20 22.27 -13.92
N SER A 150 -17.89 23.50 -14.32
CA SER A 150 -17.75 24.62 -13.39
C SER A 150 -19.07 25.00 -12.74
N ILE A 151 -20.18 24.86 -13.47
CA ILE A 151 -21.53 25.06 -12.94
C ILE A 151 -21.87 23.95 -11.95
N ALA A 152 -21.67 22.68 -12.34
CA ALA A 152 -21.91 21.51 -11.49
C ALA A 152 -21.14 21.58 -10.17
N ALA A 153 -19.86 21.94 -10.21
CA ALA A 153 -19.02 22.05 -9.01
C ALA A 153 -19.59 23.07 -8.01
N LYS A 154 -19.98 24.26 -8.49
CA LYS A 154 -20.56 25.32 -7.64
C LYS A 154 -21.91 24.91 -7.06
N LEU A 155 -22.75 24.25 -7.85
CA LEU A 155 -24.04 23.74 -7.39
C LEU A 155 -23.86 22.66 -6.31
N TYR A 156 -22.90 21.75 -6.51
CA TYR A 156 -22.58 20.72 -5.53
C TYR A 156 -22.03 21.33 -4.22
N ASP A 157 -21.14 22.34 -4.33
CA ASP A 157 -20.63 23.11 -3.17
C ASP A 157 -21.73 23.86 -2.42
N ALA A 158 -22.73 24.37 -3.15
CA ALA A 158 -23.91 25.02 -2.57
C ALA A 158 -24.91 24.03 -1.95
N GLY A 159 -24.62 22.72 -1.98
CA GLY A 159 -25.49 21.68 -1.41
C GLY A 159 -26.56 21.13 -2.35
N CYS A 160 -26.59 21.55 -3.62
CA CYS A 160 -27.50 20.98 -4.61
C CYS A 160 -27.07 19.55 -4.95
N ARG A 161 -28.05 18.65 -5.09
CA ARG A 161 -27.87 17.24 -5.47
C ARG A 161 -28.86 16.91 -6.58
N LEU A 162 -28.53 15.93 -7.41
CA LEU A 162 -29.51 15.38 -8.35
C LEU A 162 -30.63 14.69 -7.55
N PRO A 163 -31.90 14.82 -7.96
CA PRO A 163 -32.97 14.06 -7.35
C PRO A 163 -32.73 12.57 -7.59
N ASP A 164 -32.96 11.75 -6.57
CA ASP A 164 -32.96 10.30 -6.73
C ASP A 164 -33.96 9.95 -7.84
N ALA A 165 -33.50 9.18 -8.84
CA ALA A 165 -34.38 8.68 -9.88
C ALA A 165 -35.46 7.85 -9.18
N LYS A 166 -36.69 8.38 -9.10
CA LYS A 166 -37.83 7.62 -8.62
C LYS A 166 -37.97 6.38 -9.50
N SER A 167 -38.00 5.23 -8.83
CA SER A 167 -38.29 3.88 -9.34
C SER A 167 -39.46 3.83 -10.32
#